data_AF-A0A3N5W5A2-F1
#
_entry.id   AF-A0A3N5W5A2-F1
#
_cell.length_a   1.000
_cell.length_b   1.000
_cell.length_c   1.000
_cell.angle_alpha   90.00
_cell.angle_beta   90.00
_cell.angle_gamma   90.00
#
_symmetry.space_group_name_H-M   'P 1'
#
loop_
_entity.id
_entity.type
_entity.pdbx_description
1 polymer ?
#
loop_
_entity_poly.entity_id
_entity_poly.type
_entity_poly.pdbx_seq_one_letter_code
_entity_poly.pdbx_strand_id
1 'polypeptide(L)'
;MAKSLVVVESPAKARTINKFLGRGYDVKASMGHVKDLPKRELGVDVSKDFEPRYIIIRGKGKVLQEIKKAAKAADRIFLAPDFDREGEAIAAHLAEYLGENGGAGKICRILFNEITKNAIQEAIRNPQEIDVHKVDAQQGRRVLDRLVGYLVSPLLWKAFYRGTSAGRVQTVALRMIVEREEEIEAFRPEEFWSIDALFTGAAGVPFSASLQEIDSQKIRIPNGEEAARIAADIPSHEYLARSVEKSVRRRQPPAPFITSTLQQEAAKRFLFTARKTMQIAQSLYEGVELKAEGPVGLITYMRTDSTR
;
A
#
# COMPACT_ATOMS: atom_id res chain seq x y z
N MET A 1 17.11 -31.86 -22.94
CA MET A 1 16.32 -30.62 -23.14
C MET A 1 16.87 -29.58 -22.19
N ALA A 2 17.31 -28.43 -22.69
CA ALA A 2 17.84 -27.41 -21.81
C ALA A 2 16.70 -26.81 -20.98
N LYS A 3 17.00 -26.52 -19.71
CA LYS A 3 16.02 -26.08 -18.73
C LYS A 3 15.77 -24.58 -18.95
N SER A 4 14.52 -24.15 -18.90
CA SER A 4 14.24 -22.71 -18.87
C SER A 4 14.53 -22.15 -17.47
N LEU A 5 15.10 -20.96 -17.39
CA LEU A 5 15.32 -20.26 -16.12
C LEU A 5 14.14 -19.34 -15.83
N VAL A 6 13.65 -19.34 -14.60
CA VAL A 6 12.67 -18.35 -14.10
C VAL A 6 13.31 -17.59 -12.95
N VAL A 7 13.34 -16.26 -13.03
CA VAL A 7 13.92 -15.40 -11.99
C VAL A 7 12.82 -14.56 -11.34
N VAL A 8 12.62 -14.74 -10.04
CA VAL A 8 11.63 -14.02 -9.22
C VAL A 8 12.32 -13.16 -8.17
N GLU A 9 11.59 -12.28 -7.49
CA GLU A 9 12.18 -11.39 -6.48
C GLU A 9 12.49 -12.07 -5.14
N SER A 10 11.64 -13.00 -4.67
CA SER A 10 11.71 -13.56 -3.31
C SER A 10 11.86 -15.08 -3.29
N PRO A 11 12.50 -15.65 -2.25
CA PRO A 11 12.56 -17.11 -2.07
C PRO A 11 11.21 -17.78 -1.86
N ALA A 12 10.26 -17.11 -1.20
CA ALA A 12 8.93 -17.69 -0.96
C ALA A 12 8.19 -17.86 -2.30
N LYS A 13 8.17 -16.81 -3.11
CA LYS A 13 7.63 -16.85 -4.48
C LYS A 13 8.31 -17.92 -5.33
N ALA A 14 9.63 -18.08 -5.23
CA ALA A 14 10.36 -19.12 -5.94
C ALA A 14 9.88 -20.54 -5.57
N ARG A 15 9.69 -20.82 -4.27
CA ARG A 15 9.17 -22.12 -3.80
C ARG A 15 7.76 -22.38 -4.30
N THR A 16 6.87 -21.40 -4.20
CA THR A 16 5.46 -21.53 -4.63
C THR A 16 5.37 -21.76 -6.14
N ILE A 17 6.10 -20.98 -6.95
CA ILE A 17 6.11 -21.14 -8.42
C ILE A 17 6.74 -22.47 -8.83
N ASN A 18 7.81 -22.92 -8.16
CA ASN A 18 8.45 -24.20 -8.45
C ASN A 18 7.54 -25.41 -8.21
N LYS A 19 6.47 -25.28 -7.41
CA LYS A 19 5.44 -26.32 -7.27
C LYS A 19 4.56 -26.44 -8.52
N PHE A 20 4.29 -25.32 -9.19
CA PHE A 20 3.44 -25.26 -10.38
C PHE A 20 4.20 -25.52 -11.68
N LEU A 21 5.51 -25.26 -11.66
CA LEU A 21 6.42 -25.55 -12.76
C LEU A 21 7.03 -26.94 -12.63
N GLY A 22 7.07 -27.68 -13.75
CA GLY A 22 7.67 -29.01 -13.78
C GLY A 22 9.21 -28.99 -13.85
N ARG A 23 9.81 -30.19 -13.97
CA ARG A 23 11.27 -30.40 -14.03
C ARG A 23 12.00 -29.68 -15.18
N GLY A 24 11.26 -29.11 -16.13
CA GLY A 24 11.79 -28.33 -17.25
C GLY A 24 12.22 -26.89 -16.89
N TYR A 25 11.95 -26.44 -15.67
CA TYR A 25 12.27 -25.09 -15.20
C TYR A 25 13.24 -25.13 -14.02
N ASP A 26 14.20 -24.19 -13.97
CA ASP A 26 14.99 -23.86 -12.78
C ASP A 26 14.52 -22.48 -12.28
N VAL A 27 14.06 -22.40 -11.03
CA VAL A 27 13.52 -21.16 -10.45
C VAL A 27 14.53 -20.58 -9.46
N LYS A 28 14.94 -19.32 -9.67
CA LYS A 28 15.90 -18.59 -8.82
C LYS A 28 15.28 -17.30 -8.28
N ALA A 29 15.76 -16.86 -7.12
CA ALA A 29 15.35 -15.60 -6.50
C ALA A 29 16.48 -14.55 -6.59
N SER A 30 16.17 -13.34 -7.03
CA SER A 30 17.10 -12.19 -7.05
C SER A 30 17.28 -11.53 -5.68
N MET A 31 16.45 -11.90 -4.71
CA MET A 31 16.36 -11.32 -3.36
C MET A 31 15.93 -9.84 -3.39
N GLY A 32 15.06 -9.45 -4.31
CA GLY A 32 14.64 -8.07 -4.60
C GLY A 32 15.55 -7.37 -5.62
N HIS A 33 15.72 -6.07 -5.46
CA HIS A 33 16.61 -5.25 -6.30
C HIS A 33 18.05 -5.78 -6.32
N VAL A 34 18.70 -5.72 -7.48
CA VAL A 34 20.10 -6.17 -7.69
C VAL A 34 21.06 -5.02 -7.97
N LYS A 35 20.54 -3.93 -8.55
CA LYS A 35 21.24 -2.67 -8.82
C LYS A 35 20.53 -1.55 -8.06
N ASP A 36 21.28 -0.57 -7.56
CA ASP A 36 20.75 0.68 -7.00
C ASP A 36 21.79 1.80 -7.18
N LEU A 37 21.37 3.04 -6.98
CA LEU A 37 22.24 4.20 -6.97
C LEU A 37 23.26 4.12 -5.82
N PRO A 38 24.50 4.62 -5.98
CA PRO A 38 25.53 4.61 -4.95
C PRO A 38 25.05 5.28 -3.67
N LYS A 39 25.49 4.76 -2.50
CA LYS A 39 25.02 5.24 -1.19
C LYS A 39 25.66 6.56 -0.74
N ARG A 40 26.87 6.87 -1.22
CA ARG A 40 27.71 7.99 -0.73
C ARG A 40 27.84 9.14 -1.72
N GLU A 41 27.31 8.98 -2.92
CA GLU A 41 27.40 9.94 -4.02
C GLU A 41 26.00 10.18 -4.57
N LEU A 42 25.79 11.30 -5.27
CA LEU A 42 24.50 11.60 -5.90
C LEU A 42 24.08 10.46 -6.84
N GLY A 43 25.00 9.95 -7.66
CA GLY A 43 24.75 8.83 -8.57
C GLY A 43 23.84 9.18 -9.74
N VAL A 44 23.57 10.45 -9.98
CA VAL A 44 22.76 10.98 -11.08
C VAL A 44 23.56 12.10 -11.73
N ASP A 45 23.78 12.03 -13.03
CA ASP A 45 24.46 13.09 -13.79
C ASP A 45 23.43 14.11 -14.30
N VAL A 46 23.31 15.23 -13.58
CA VAL A 46 22.37 16.32 -13.92
C VAL A 46 22.77 17.03 -15.22
N SER A 47 24.02 16.93 -15.65
CA SER A 47 24.50 17.54 -16.90
C SER A 47 24.24 16.68 -18.15
N LYS A 48 23.93 15.40 -17.95
CA LYS A 48 23.66 14.42 -19.01
C LYS A 48 22.26 13.82 -18.86
N ASP A 49 21.24 14.66 -19.03
CA ASP A 49 19.82 14.24 -19.01
C ASP A 49 19.43 13.36 -17.81
N PHE A 50 20.01 13.63 -16.64
CA PHE A 50 19.77 12.90 -15.40
C PHE A 50 20.14 11.40 -15.46
N GLU A 51 21.15 11.04 -16.25
CA GLU A 51 21.61 9.66 -16.39
C GLU A 51 21.99 9.06 -15.02
N PRO A 52 21.32 7.97 -14.56
CA PRO A 52 21.65 7.34 -13.29
C PRO A 52 22.80 6.36 -13.44
N ARG A 53 23.78 6.46 -12.54
CA ARG A 53 24.85 5.47 -12.39
C ARG A 53 24.42 4.41 -11.38
N TYR A 54 23.92 3.29 -11.87
CA TYR A 54 23.61 2.15 -11.02
C TYR A 54 24.84 1.31 -10.69
N ILE A 55 24.90 0.80 -9.46
CA ILE A 55 25.91 -0.16 -9.01
C ILE A 55 25.23 -1.41 -8.47
N ILE A 56 25.93 -2.54 -8.54
CA ILE A 56 25.46 -3.77 -7.90
C ILE A 56 25.38 -3.55 -6.39
N ILE A 57 24.23 -3.87 -5.80
CA ILE A 57 24.02 -3.74 -4.35
C ILE A 57 25.00 -4.66 -3.61
N ARG A 58 25.72 -4.11 -2.63
CA ARG A 58 26.67 -4.87 -1.80
C ARG A 58 26.00 -6.11 -1.20
N GLY A 59 26.62 -7.28 -1.37
CA GLY A 59 26.10 -8.56 -0.91
C GLY A 59 25.33 -9.38 -1.96
N LYS A 60 24.95 -8.79 -3.10
CA LYS A 60 24.23 -9.48 -4.18
C LYS A 60 25.10 -10.31 -5.13
N GLY A 61 26.43 -10.21 -5.00
CA GLY A 61 27.37 -10.87 -5.92
C GLY A 61 27.15 -12.38 -6.03
N LYS A 62 26.99 -13.10 -4.91
CA LYS A 62 26.75 -14.56 -4.93
C LYS A 62 25.46 -14.93 -5.67
N VAL A 63 24.36 -14.24 -5.36
CA VAL A 63 23.05 -14.44 -5.99
C VAL A 63 23.13 -14.21 -7.51
N LEU A 64 23.79 -13.12 -7.93
CA LEU A 64 23.95 -12.81 -9.35
C LEU A 64 24.82 -13.84 -10.09
N GLN A 65 25.86 -14.38 -9.44
CA GLN A 65 26.68 -15.44 -10.04
C GLN A 65 25.89 -16.75 -10.21
N GLU A 66 25.03 -17.10 -9.26
CA GLU A 66 24.15 -18.27 -9.37
C GLU A 66 23.14 -18.10 -10.52
N ILE A 67 22.50 -16.93 -10.61
CA ILE A 67 21.56 -16.61 -11.69
C ILE A 67 22.28 -16.61 -13.05
N LYS A 68 23.48 -16.00 -13.13
CA LYS A 68 24.32 -16.01 -14.34
C LYS A 68 24.67 -17.42 -14.77
N LYS A 69 25.07 -18.29 -13.83
CA LYS A 69 25.42 -19.69 -14.12
C LYS A 69 24.20 -20.45 -14.67
N ALA A 70 23.03 -20.27 -14.06
CA ALA A 70 21.80 -20.88 -14.55
C ALA A 70 21.38 -20.35 -15.93
N ALA A 71 21.53 -19.04 -16.15
CA ALA A 71 21.20 -18.36 -17.40
C ALA A 71 22.04 -18.85 -18.59
N LYS A 72 23.32 -19.19 -18.36
CA LYS A 72 24.20 -19.76 -19.40
C LYS A 72 23.79 -21.15 -19.87
N ALA A 73 23.10 -21.91 -19.02
CA ALA A 73 22.63 -23.26 -19.32
C ALA A 73 21.17 -23.30 -19.81
N ALA A 74 20.51 -22.14 -19.91
CA ALA A 74 19.10 -22.04 -20.20
C ALA A 74 18.81 -21.56 -21.62
N ASP A 75 17.88 -22.24 -22.31
CA ASP A 75 17.42 -21.83 -23.65
C ASP A 75 16.57 -20.55 -23.60
N ARG A 76 15.81 -20.39 -22.51
CA ARG A 76 14.92 -19.25 -22.27
C ARG A 76 15.03 -18.78 -20.83
N ILE A 77 14.95 -17.47 -20.65
CA ILE A 77 15.03 -16.82 -19.35
C ILE A 77 13.75 -15.99 -19.14
N PHE A 78 12.92 -16.41 -18.20
CA PHE A 78 11.69 -15.71 -17.83
C PHE A 78 11.93 -14.85 -16.58
N LEU A 79 11.77 -13.54 -16.73
CA LEU A 79 11.79 -12.59 -15.63
C LEU A 79 10.38 -12.46 -15.07
N ALA A 80 10.23 -12.87 -13.82
CA ALA A 80 8.98 -12.94 -13.07
C ALA A 80 8.94 -12.09 -11.77
N PRO A 81 9.51 -10.87 -11.70
CA PRO A 81 9.17 -9.92 -10.62
C PRO A 81 7.68 -9.54 -10.61
N ASP A 82 7.27 -8.84 -9.57
CA ASP A 82 5.91 -8.29 -9.41
C ASP A 82 5.39 -7.51 -10.63
N PHE A 83 4.07 -7.41 -10.77
CA PHE A 83 3.40 -6.75 -11.90
C PHE A 83 3.54 -5.22 -11.93
N ASP A 84 4.03 -4.60 -10.85
CA ASP A 84 4.17 -3.15 -10.72
C ASP A 84 5.44 -2.59 -11.40
N ARG A 85 5.57 -1.26 -11.42
CA ARG A 85 6.76 -0.58 -11.97
C ARG A 85 8.07 -0.92 -11.24
N GLU A 86 8.01 -1.31 -9.96
CA GLU A 86 9.21 -1.74 -9.22
C GLU A 86 9.68 -3.10 -9.72
N GLY A 87 8.75 -4.04 -9.93
CA GLY A 87 9.03 -5.31 -10.57
C GLY A 87 9.58 -5.15 -11.98
N GLU A 88 9.06 -4.20 -12.75
CA GLU A 88 9.57 -3.91 -14.10
C GLU A 88 11.01 -3.39 -14.10
N ALA A 89 11.35 -2.49 -13.17
CA ALA A 89 12.73 -2.04 -13.00
C ALA A 89 13.68 -3.16 -12.54
N ILE A 90 13.21 -4.07 -11.67
CA ILE A 90 13.98 -5.27 -11.29
C ILE A 90 14.24 -6.15 -12.52
N ALA A 91 13.22 -6.36 -13.36
CA ALA A 91 13.34 -7.13 -14.59
C ALA A 91 14.35 -6.48 -15.55
N ALA A 92 14.27 -5.17 -15.77
CA ALA A 92 15.21 -4.44 -16.61
C ALA A 92 16.67 -4.57 -16.12
N HIS A 93 16.92 -4.34 -14.83
CA HIS A 93 18.28 -4.47 -14.26
C HIS A 93 18.83 -5.90 -14.35
N LEU A 94 17.97 -6.92 -14.20
CA LEU A 94 18.36 -8.32 -14.38
C LEU A 94 18.65 -8.63 -15.86
N ALA A 95 17.83 -8.14 -16.78
CA ALA A 95 18.02 -8.34 -18.21
C ALA A 95 19.34 -7.73 -18.70
N GLU A 96 19.60 -6.48 -18.32
CA GLU A 96 20.84 -5.76 -18.62
C GLU A 96 22.05 -6.52 -18.05
N TYR A 97 22.01 -6.89 -16.75
CA TYR A 97 23.09 -7.64 -16.13
C TYR A 97 23.36 -8.96 -16.86
N LEU A 98 22.32 -9.72 -17.24
CA LEU A 98 22.47 -10.99 -17.93
C LEU A 98 22.99 -10.83 -19.36
N GLY A 99 22.54 -9.79 -20.07
CA GLY A 99 23.04 -9.44 -21.41
C GLY A 99 24.53 -9.13 -21.42
N GLU A 100 24.99 -8.29 -20.50
CA GLU A 100 26.42 -7.94 -20.33
C GLU A 100 27.29 -9.14 -19.92
N ASN A 101 26.68 -10.16 -19.30
CA ASN A 101 27.38 -11.28 -18.68
C ASN A 101 27.24 -12.60 -19.44
N GLY A 102 26.80 -12.55 -20.71
CA GLY A 102 26.76 -13.69 -21.62
C GLY A 102 25.66 -14.69 -21.28
N GLY A 103 24.47 -14.20 -20.91
CA GLY A 103 23.25 -15.01 -20.93
C GLY A 103 22.95 -15.46 -22.36
N ALA A 104 22.85 -16.78 -22.57
CA ALA A 104 22.73 -17.36 -23.92
C ALA A 104 21.27 -17.47 -24.38
N GLY A 105 20.32 -17.53 -23.44
CA GLY A 105 18.89 -17.71 -23.74
C GLY A 105 18.13 -16.43 -24.03
N LYS A 106 17.00 -16.55 -24.75
CA LYS A 106 16.09 -15.43 -25.00
C LYS A 106 15.46 -14.96 -23.69
N ILE A 107 15.68 -13.69 -23.33
CA ILE A 107 15.10 -13.05 -22.15
C ILE A 107 13.65 -12.64 -22.46
N CYS A 108 12.73 -12.96 -21.57
CA CYS A 108 11.30 -12.70 -21.67
C CYS A 108 10.75 -12.20 -20.34
N ARG A 109 9.72 -11.36 -20.36
CA ARG A 109 8.97 -10.92 -19.18
C ARG A 109 7.71 -11.77 -19.03
N ILE A 110 7.37 -12.20 -17.82
CA ILE A 110 6.08 -12.85 -17.54
C ILE A 110 5.36 -12.13 -16.41
N LEU A 111 4.03 -11.97 -16.53
CA LEU A 111 3.20 -11.18 -15.63
C LEU A 111 2.07 -12.04 -15.06
N PHE A 112 1.78 -11.88 -13.77
CA PHE A 112 0.68 -12.57 -13.10
C PHE A 112 0.25 -11.79 -11.84
N ASN A 113 -1.06 -11.74 -11.60
CA ASN A 113 -1.65 -11.04 -10.46
C ASN A 113 -1.87 -11.96 -9.25
N GLU A 114 -1.74 -13.27 -9.44
CA GLU A 114 -1.87 -14.30 -8.42
C GLU A 114 -0.90 -15.44 -8.71
N ILE A 115 -0.54 -16.21 -7.68
CA ILE A 115 0.38 -17.34 -7.82
C ILE A 115 -0.42 -18.63 -7.78
N THR A 116 -1.09 -18.93 -8.89
CA THR A 116 -1.86 -20.16 -9.11
C THR A 116 -1.27 -20.95 -10.28
N LYS A 117 -1.53 -22.25 -10.33
CA LYS A 117 -1.05 -23.11 -11.44
C LYS A 117 -1.45 -22.56 -12.81
N ASN A 118 -2.70 -22.14 -12.94
CA ASN A 118 -3.24 -21.63 -14.20
C ASN A 118 -2.60 -20.29 -14.58
N ALA A 119 -2.53 -19.33 -13.65
CA ALA A 119 -1.93 -18.02 -13.90
C ALA A 119 -0.46 -18.11 -14.32
N ILE A 120 0.33 -18.97 -13.66
CA ILE A 120 1.74 -19.16 -13.97
C ILE A 120 1.95 -19.84 -15.33
N GLN A 121 1.15 -20.87 -15.64
CA GLN A 121 1.23 -21.55 -16.94
C GLN A 121 0.84 -20.62 -18.09
N GLU A 122 -0.19 -19.79 -17.89
CA GLU A 122 -0.63 -18.82 -18.88
C GLU A 122 0.41 -17.73 -19.12
N ALA A 123 1.03 -17.22 -18.05
CA ALA A 123 2.09 -16.23 -18.12
C ALA A 123 3.33 -16.74 -18.88
N ILE A 124 3.66 -18.03 -18.78
CA ILE A 124 4.74 -18.66 -19.56
C ILE A 124 4.38 -18.85 -21.04
N ARG A 125 3.11 -19.14 -21.35
CA ARG A 125 2.63 -19.29 -22.74
C ARG A 125 2.61 -17.94 -23.47
N ASN A 126 2.33 -16.85 -22.75
CA ASN A 126 2.21 -15.51 -23.30
C ASN A 126 3.25 -14.55 -22.72
N PRO A 127 4.56 -14.80 -22.94
CA PRO A 127 5.59 -13.90 -22.48
C PRO A 127 5.48 -12.55 -23.18
N GLN A 128 5.78 -11.50 -22.44
CA GLN A 128 5.80 -10.12 -22.90
C GLN A 128 7.25 -9.62 -23.01
N GLU A 129 7.40 -8.43 -23.57
CA GLU A 129 8.63 -7.66 -23.48
C GLU A 129 8.64 -6.82 -22.19
N ILE A 130 9.81 -6.31 -21.83
CA ILE A 130 9.93 -5.40 -20.70
C ILE A 130 9.33 -4.06 -21.11
N ASP A 131 8.42 -3.54 -20.29
CA ASP A 131 7.76 -2.26 -20.53
C ASP A 131 8.70 -1.11 -20.14
N VAL A 132 9.37 -0.54 -21.15
CA VAL A 132 10.33 0.56 -20.97
C VAL A 132 9.69 1.77 -20.31
N HIS A 133 8.42 2.07 -20.58
CA HIS A 133 7.75 3.22 -19.97
C HIS A 133 7.54 3.03 -18.46
N LYS A 134 7.25 1.81 -18.01
CA LYS A 134 7.20 1.51 -16.57
C LYS A 134 8.58 1.59 -15.91
N VAL A 135 9.63 1.14 -16.61
CA VAL A 135 11.02 1.27 -16.15
C VAL A 135 11.37 2.75 -15.99
N ASP A 136 11.13 3.57 -17.02
CA ASP A 136 11.38 5.00 -17.02
C ASP A 136 10.58 5.72 -15.93
N ALA A 137 9.32 5.33 -15.70
CA ALA A 137 8.52 5.88 -14.61
C ALA A 137 9.09 5.54 -13.22
N GLN A 138 9.63 4.33 -13.04
CA GLN A 138 10.31 3.95 -11.79
C GLN A 138 11.63 4.71 -11.62
N GLN A 139 12.42 4.82 -12.69
CA GLN A 139 13.69 5.54 -12.71
C GLN A 139 13.49 7.03 -12.45
N GLY A 140 12.53 7.68 -13.12
CA GLY A 140 12.19 9.08 -12.90
C GLY A 140 11.81 9.35 -11.44
N ARG A 141 11.02 8.45 -10.82
CA ARG A 141 10.74 8.51 -9.38
C ARG A 141 12.02 8.36 -8.55
N ARG A 142 12.87 7.38 -8.85
CA ARG A 142 14.11 7.09 -8.11
C ARG A 142 15.08 8.27 -8.15
N VAL A 143 15.25 8.88 -9.32
CA VAL A 143 16.08 10.06 -9.57
C VAL A 143 15.52 11.28 -8.83
N LEU A 144 14.22 11.55 -8.95
CA LEU A 144 13.58 12.67 -8.26
C LEU A 144 13.74 12.57 -6.73
N ASP A 145 13.45 11.40 -6.17
CA ASP A 145 13.59 11.16 -4.72
C ASP A 145 15.07 11.30 -4.29
N ARG A 146 16.02 10.91 -5.15
CA ARG A 146 17.47 11.08 -4.92
C ARG A 146 17.88 12.56 -4.91
N LEU A 147 17.43 13.35 -5.88
CA LEU A 147 17.75 14.78 -5.97
C LEU A 147 17.22 15.54 -4.76
N VAL A 148 15.95 15.33 -4.39
CA VAL A 148 15.35 15.99 -3.22
C VAL A 148 16.11 15.59 -1.94
N GLY A 149 16.33 14.30 -1.73
CA GLY A 149 17.03 13.83 -0.53
C GLY A 149 18.45 14.39 -0.43
N TYR A 150 19.21 14.37 -1.52
CA TYR A 150 20.63 14.77 -1.52
C TYR A 150 20.82 16.29 -1.48
N LEU A 151 19.97 17.06 -2.16
CA LEU A 151 20.10 18.53 -2.25
C LEU A 151 19.45 19.25 -1.05
N VAL A 152 18.32 18.73 -0.53
CA VAL A 152 17.56 19.43 0.52
C VAL A 152 18.03 19.03 1.93
N SER A 153 18.43 17.78 2.18
CA SER A 153 18.85 17.35 3.53
C SER A 153 20.01 18.17 4.11
N PRO A 154 21.07 18.55 3.35
CA PRO A 154 22.12 19.42 3.86
C PRO A 154 21.63 20.81 4.31
N LEU A 155 20.58 21.34 3.69
CA LEU A 155 19.95 22.60 4.11
C LEU A 155 19.23 22.40 5.45
N LEU A 156 18.53 21.28 5.62
CA LEU A 156 17.90 20.94 6.90
C LEU A 156 18.91 20.75 8.03
N TRP A 157 20.10 20.22 7.76
CA TRP A 157 21.15 20.09 8.78
C TRP A 157 21.68 21.43 9.26
N LYS A 158 21.72 22.44 8.39
CA LYS A 158 22.11 23.80 8.74
C LYS A 158 21.03 24.52 9.56
N ALA A 159 19.76 24.28 9.22
CA ALA A 159 18.63 24.96 9.85
C ALA A 159 18.15 24.30 11.16
N PHE A 160 18.31 22.98 11.30
CA PHE A 160 17.77 22.21 12.42
C PHE A 160 18.84 21.36 13.12
N TYR A 161 18.98 20.08 12.74
CA TYR A 161 19.90 19.13 13.36
C TYR A 161 20.54 18.23 12.31
N ARG A 162 21.81 17.87 12.52
CA ARG A 162 22.55 16.96 11.62
C ARG A 162 21.93 15.57 11.64
N GLY A 163 21.58 15.04 10.47
CA GLY A 163 20.98 13.72 10.34
C GLY A 163 19.48 13.74 10.04
N THR A 164 18.84 14.90 10.02
CA THR A 164 17.49 15.08 9.48
C THR A 164 17.46 14.74 7.98
N SER A 165 16.43 14.05 7.52
CA SER A 165 16.29 13.71 6.10
C SER A 165 15.13 14.46 5.47
N ALA A 166 15.36 14.99 4.27
CA ALA A 166 14.31 15.54 3.43
C ALA A 166 13.73 14.42 2.55
N GLY A 167 12.40 14.32 2.50
CA GLY A 167 11.71 13.33 1.68
C GLY A 167 10.53 13.97 0.99
N ARG A 168 10.52 13.97 -0.34
CA ARG A 168 9.49 14.64 -1.16
C ARG A 168 8.06 14.35 -0.72
N VAL A 169 7.75 13.08 -0.40
CA VAL A 169 6.42 12.65 0.05
C VAL A 169 6.30 12.68 1.58
N GLN A 170 7.37 12.31 2.30
CA GLN A 170 7.37 12.23 3.76
C GLN A 170 7.15 13.60 4.41
N THR A 171 7.75 14.66 3.86
CA THR A 171 7.59 16.03 4.35
C THR A 171 6.15 16.52 4.20
N VAL A 172 5.45 16.16 3.12
CA VAL A 172 4.03 16.51 2.93
C VAL A 172 3.14 15.75 3.92
N ALA A 173 3.41 14.45 4.15
CA ALA A 173 2.67 13.68 5.15
C ALA A 173 2.87 14.22 6.57
N LEU A 174 4.10 14.62 6.92
CA LEU A 174 4.38 15.27 8.20
C LEU A 174 3.64 16.61 8.32
N ARG A 175 3.63 17.42 7.25
CA ARG A 175 2.89 18.68 7.20
C ARG A 175 1.40 18.48 7.51
N MET A 176 0.75 17.47 6.95
CA MET A 176 -0.67 17.18 7.24
C MET A 176 -0.93 16.88 8.72
N ILE A 177 0.03 16.25 9.42
CA ILE A 177 -0.06 15.98 10.85
C ILE A 177 0.11 17.27 11.65
N VAL A 178 1.10 18.08 11.29
CA VAL A 178 1.37 19.38 11.94
C VAL A 178 0.17 20.32 11.79
N GLU A 179 -0.40 20.45 10.58
CA GLU A 179 -1.58 21.29 10.35
C GLU A 179 -2.78 20.84 11.19
N ARG A 180 -2.98 19.52 11.36
CA ARG A 180 -4.02 19.00 12.27
C ARG A 180 -3.72 19.31 13.74
N GLU A 181 -2.47 19.25 14.15
CA GLU A 181 -2.10 19.60 15.53
C GLU A 181 -2.33 21.10 15.80
N GLU A 182 -1.95 21.96 14.85
CA GLU A 182 -2.22 23.39 14.91
C GLU A 182 -3.73 23.69 14.97
N GLU A 183 -4.57 22.96 14.22
CA GLU A 183 -6.03 23.05 14.32
C GLU A 183 -6.53 22.67 15.74
N ILE A 184 -5.95 21.65 16.36
CA ILE A 184 -6.31 21.19 17.72
C ILE A 184 -5.87 22.22 18.77
N GLU A 185 -4.66 22.77 18.66
CA GLU A 185 -4.14 23.79 19.58
C GLU A 185 -4.90 25.11 19.47
N ALA A 186 -5.32 25.48 18.25
CA ALA A 186 -6.12 26.68 18.01
C ALA A 186 -7.60 26.52 18.39
N PHE A 187 -8.06 25.28 18.60
CA PHE A 187 -9.45 25.00 18.94
C PHE A 187 -9.79 25.59 20.32
N ARG A 188 -10.80 26.46 20.34
CA ARG A 188 -11.38 27.00 21.58
C ARG A 188 -12.67 26.25 21.88
N PRO A 189 -12.71 25.35 22.88
CA PRO A 189 -13.93 24.66 23.24
C PRO A 189 -15.02 25.66 23.63
N GLU A 190 -16.19 25.52 23.03
CA GLU A 190 -17.39 26.27 23.41
C GLU A 190 -18.32 25.35 24.18
N GLU A 191 -18.76 25.79 25.35
CA GLU A 191 -19.78 25.08 26.12
C GLU A 191 -21.11 25.06 25.34
N PHE A 192 -21.78 23.91 25.39
CA PHE A 192 -23.16 23.79 24.96
C PHE A 192 -23.82 22.65 25.73
N TRP A 193 -25.14 22.76 25.90
CA TRP A 193 -25.95 21.77 26.60
C TRP A 193 -27.05 21.23 25.68
N SER A 194 -27.48 20.01 25.98
CA SER A 194 -28.69 19.40 25.44
C SER A 194 -29.64 19.10 26.59
N ILE A 195 -30.95 19.22 26.34
CA ILE A 195 -31.98 18.80 27.28
C ILE A 195 -32.63 17.56 26.71
N ASP A 196 -32.48 16.45 27.41
CA ASP A 196 -33.09 15.17 27.06
C ASP A 196 -34.26 14.89 28.01
N ALA A 197 -35.38 14.43 27.47
CA ALA A 197 -36.54 14.00 28.23
C ALA A 197 -36.86 12.54 27.94
N LEU A 198 -37.31 11.83 28.97
CA LEU A 198 -37.76 10.44 28.87
C LEU A 198 -39.28 10.42 28.71
N PHE A 199 -39.75 9.82 27.63
CA PHE A 199 -41.16 9.69 27.30
C PHE A 199 -41.56 8.22 27.37
N THR A 200 -42.82 7.96 27.74
CA THR A 200 -43.43 6.64 27.63
C THR A 200 -44.51 6.72 26.57
N GLY A 201 -44.36 5.97 25.48
CA GLY A 201 -45.39 5.93 24.42
C GLY A 201 -46.66 5.23 24.88
N ALA A 202 -47.74 5.34 24.10
CA ALA A 202 -49.03 4.69 24.41
C ALA A 202 -48.94 3.16 24.61
N ALA A 203 -47.92 2.51 24.03
CA ALA A 203 -47.65 1.08 24.21
C ALA A 203 -46.83 0.75 25.48
N GLY A 204 -46.55 1.72 26.36
CA GLY A 204 -45.77 1.54 27.58
C GLY A 204 -44.25 1.43 27.39
N VAL A 205 -43.75 1.63 26.17
CA VAL A 205 -42.31 1.56 25.86
C VAL A 205 -41.65 2.92 26.09
N PRO A 206 -40.63 3.03 26.97
CA PRO A 206 -39.91 4.27 27.18
C PRO A 206 -38.94 4.57 26.04
N PHE A 207 -38.76 5.85 25.71
CA PHE A 207 -37.77 6.34 24.76
C PHE A 207 -37.29 7.74 25.16
N SER A 208 -36.06 8.11 24.80
CA SER A 208 -35.54 9.46 25.00
C SER A 208 -35.81 10.33 23.76
N ALA A 209 -36.06 11.61 24.00
CA ALA A 209 -36.00 12.62 22.96
C ALA A 209 -35.27 13.88 23.47
N SER A 210 -34.50 14.49 22.57
CA SER A 210 -33.73 15.70 22.85
C SER A 210 -34.46 16.93 22.34
N LEU A 211 -34.51 18.01 23.12
CA LEU A 211 -35.03 19.29 22.68
C LEU A 211 -34.26 19.80 21.45
N GLN A 212 -34.98 20.05 20.36
CA GLN A 212 -34.38 20.54 19.10
C GLN A 212 -34.73 22.02 18.84
N GLU A 213 -35.94 22.44 19.18
CA GLU A 213 -36.49 23.75 18.81
C GLU A 213 -37.40 24.29 19.92
N ILE A 214 -37.40 25.61 20.11
CA ILE A 214 -38.41 26.35 20.87
C ILE A 214 -39.04 27.36 19.90
N ASP A 215 -40.36 27.47 19.88
CA ASP A 215 -41.10 28.37 18.98
C ASP A 215 -40.71 28.24 17.49
N SER A 216 -40.47 27.01 17.04
CA SER A 216 -40.00 26.67 15.68
C SER A 216 -38.64 27.26 15.29
N GLN A 217 -37.81 27.63 16.28
CA GLN A 217 -36.43 28.06 16.07
C GLN A 217 -35.47 27.03 16.67
N LYS A 218 -34.45 26.65 15.91
CA LYS A 218 -33.38 25.77 16.39
C LYS A 218 -32.68 26.43 17.57
N ILE A 219 -32.59 25.69 18.67
CA ILE A 219 -31.99 26.18 19.89
C ILE A 219 -30.54 25.74 20.03
N ARG A 220 -29.69 26.64 20.49
CA ARG A 220 -28.35 26.34 21.01
C ARG A 220 -28.34 26.79 22.47
N ILE A 221 -28.12 25.86 23.39
CA ILE A 221 -28.12 26.14 24.82
C ILE A 221 -26.66 26.37 25.24
N PRO A 222 -26.24 27.60 25.58
CA PRO A 222 -24.83 27.94 25.71
C PRO A 222 -24.19 27.52 27.04
N ASN A 223 -24.97 27.29 28.09
CA ASN A 223 -24.46 26.95 29.42
C ASN A 223 -25.49 26.22 30.30
N GLY A 224 -25.04 25.70 31.44
CA GLY A 224 -25.87 24.93 32.35
C GLY A 224 -26.98 25.71 33.05
N GLU A 225 -26.79 27.01 33.28
CA GLU A 225 -27.82 27.89 33.88
C GLU A 225 -29.01 28.05 32.95
N GLU A 226 -28.74 28.30 31.67
CA GLU A 226 -29.78 28.39 30.64
C GLU A 226 -30.46 27.03 30.41
N ALA A 227 -29.69 25.94 30.44
CA ALA A 227 -30.25 24.60 30.36
C ALA A 227 -31.22 24.32 31.51
N ALA A 228 -30.85 24.67 32.75
CA ALA A 228 -31.69 24.50 33.93
C ALA A 228 -32.94 25.38 33.88
N ARG A 229 -32.81 26.63 33.41
CA ARG A 229 -33.95 27.54 33.24
C ARG A 229 -34.95 26.98 32.23
N ILE A 230 -34.48 26.63 31.03
CA ILE A 230 -35.33 26.04 29.99
C ILE A 230 -35.97 24.74 30.49
N ALA A 231 -35.20 23.87 31.16
CA ALA A 231 -35.74 22.62 31.70
C ALA A 231 -36.84 22.84 32.76
N ALA A 232 -36.72 23.88 33.59
CA ALA A 232 -37.74 24.22 34.58
C ALA A 232 -39.02 24.80 33.95
N ASP A 233 -38.88 25.51 32.82
CA ASP A 233 -40.01 26.08 32.07
C ASP A 233 -40.74 25.02 31.23
N ILE A 234 -40.13 23.85 30.98
CA ILE A 234 -40.74 22.74 30.27
C ILE A 234 -41.72 22.02 31.21
N PRO A 235 -43.05 22.10 30.96
CA PRO A 235 -44.01 21.52 31.86
C PRO A 235 -43.98 19.99 31.80
N SER A 236 -44.12 19.32 32.94
CA SER A 236 -44.37 17.88 32.97
C SER A 236 -45.83 17.63 32.56
N HIS A 237 -46.06 17.41 31.27
CA HIS A 237 -47.37 17.18 30.69
C HIS A 237 -47.34 16.04 29.66
N GLU A 238 -48.51 15.68 29.13
CA GLU A 238 -48.61 14.78 28.00
C GLU A 238 -48.23 15.51 26.71
N TYR A 239 -47.24 14.99 26.00
CA TYR A 239 -46.77 15.53 24.72
C TYR A 239 -47.34 14.73 23.56
N LEU A 240 -47.65 15.42 22.46
CA LEU A 240 -48.13 14.80 21.22
C LEU A 240 -47.00 14.69 20.20
N ALA A 241 -46.92 13.55 19.51
CA ALA A 241 -46.02 13.39 18.38
C ALA A 241 -46.50 14.24 17.20
N ARG A 242 -45.77 15.32 16.89
CA ARG A 242 -46.09 16.23 15.78
C ARG A 242 -45.96 15.57 14.40
N SER A 243 -44.95 14.72 14.23
CA SER A 243 -44.66 14.04 12.96
C SER A 243 -43.93 12.73 13.20
N VAL A 244 -44.29 11.68 12.45
CA VAL A 244 -43.59 10.40 12.45
C VAL A 244 -43.25 10.05 11.02
N GLU A 245 -41.95 9.98 10.71
CA GLU A 245 -41.46 9.56 9.39
C GLU A 245 -40.87 8.15 9.49
N LYS A 246 -41.30 7.27 8.58
CA LYS A 246 -40.75 5.91 8.44
C LYS A 246 -40.15 5.76 7.05
N SER A 247 -38.83 5.61 6.99
CA SER A 247 -38.12 5.36 5.73
C SER A 247 -37.37 4.02 5.77
N VAL A 248 -37.31 3.37 4.62
CA VAL A 248 -36.51 2.14 4.41
C VAL A 248 -35.17 2.55 3.81
N ARG A 249 -34.07 2.31 4.53
CA ARG A 249 -32.72 2.55 4.04
C ARG A 249 -32.07 1.24 3.60
N ARG A 250 -31.62 1.16 2.35
CA ARG A 250 -30.83 0.02 1.84
C ARG A 250 -29.34 0.31 2.00
N ARG A 251 -28.61 -0.59 2.66
CA ARG A 251 -27.15 -0.52 2.74
C ARG A 251 -26.53 -1.44 1.69
N GLN A 252 -25.75 -0.87 0.77
CA GLN A 252 -25.00 -1.65 -0.23
C GLN A 252 -23.75 -2.27 0.42
N PRO A 253 -23.33 -3.46 -0.02
CA PRO A 253 -22.06 -4.03 0.41
C PRO A 253 -20.88 -3.15 -0.04
N PRO A 254 -19.78 -3.12 0.73
CA PRO A 254 -18.57 -2.43 0.30
C PRO A 254 -17.95 -3.12 -0.93
N ALA A 255 -17.20 -2.36 -1.72
CA ALA A 255 -16.40 -2.90 -2.82
C ALA A 255 -15.30 -3.85 -2.30
N PRO A 256 -14.74 -4.73 -3.16
CA PRO A 256 -13.54 -5.50 -2.85
C PRO A 256 -12.37 -4.61 -2.42
N PHE A 257 -11.46 -5.17 -1.64
CA PHE A 257 -10.34 -4.42 -1.08
C PHE A 257 -9.32 -3.99 -2.14
N ILE A 258 -8.99 -2.70 -2.12
CA ILE A 258 -7.74 -2.14 -2.65
C ILE A 258 -6.74 -1.90 -1.51
N THR A 259 -5.48 -1.58 -1.82
CA THR A 259 -4.41 -1.41 -0.81
C THR A 259 -4.79 -0.45 0.30
N SER A 260 -5.37 0.72 -0.03
CA SER A 260 -5.76 1.73 0.97
C SER A 260 -6.89 1.25 1.88
N THR A 261 -7.95 0.68 1.31
CA THR A 261 -9.11 0.17 2.08
C THR A 261 -8.74 -1.04 2.94
N LEU A 262 -7.86 -1.93 2.46
CA LEU A 262 -7.33 -3.05 3.24
C LEU A 262 -6.57 -2.55 4.47
N GLN A 263 -5.67 -1.57 4.29
CA GLN A 263 -4.91 -0.98 5.38
C GLN A 263 -5.81 -0.29 6.40
N GLN A 264 -6.81 0.47 5.94
CA GLN A 264 -7.76 1.15 6.82
C GLN A 264 -8.60 0.16 7.64
N GLU A 265 -9.18 -0.86 7.01
CA GLU A 265 -9.99 -1.85 7.73
C GLU A 265 -9.14 -2.72 8.66
N ALA A 266 -7.90 -3.05 8.29
CA ALA A 266 -6.99 -3.78 9.17
C ALA A 266 -6.57 -2.95 10.39
N ALA A 267 -6.37 -1.63 10.23
CA ALA A 267 -6.11 -0.73 11.34
C ALA A 267 -7.32 -0.63 12.29
N LYS A 268 -8.53 -0.48 11.74
CA LYS A 268 -9.77 -0.37 12.53
C LYS A 268 -10.13 -1.64 13.28
N ARG A 269 -10.04 -2.80 12.63
CA ARG A 269 -10.52 -4.08 13.18
C ARG A 269 -9.48 -4.85 13.96
N PHE A 270 -8.21 -4.76 13.56
CA PHE A 270 -7.13 -5.58 14.12
C PHE A 270 -6.01 -4.76 14.75
N LEU A 271 -6.11 -3.42 14.76
CA LEU A 271 -5.08 -2.51 15.26
C LEU A 271 -3.71 -2.73 14.59
N PHE A 272 -3.72 -3.19 13.33
CA PHE A 272 -2.49 -3.41 12.58
C PHE A 272 -1.98 -2.09 12.00
N THR A 273 -0.67 -1.86 12.12
CA THR A 273 0.00 -0.79 11.37
C THR A 273 -0.02 -1.12 9.88
N ALA A 274 0.04 -0.09 9.02
CA ALA A 274 0.13 -0.28 7.57
C ALA A 274 1.29 -1.24 7.19
N ARG A 275 2.43 -1.12 7.88
CA ARG A 275 3.59 -2.02 7.69
C ARG A 275 3.25 -3.48 7.99
N LYS A 276 2.60 -3.75 9.12
CA LYS A 276 2.22 -5.12 9.52
C LYS A 276 1.21 -5.71 8.53
N THR A 277 0.21 -4.94 8.14
CA THR A 277 -0.79 -5.36 7.13
C THR A 277 -0.12 -5.73 5.82
N MET A 278 0.77 -4.88 5.29
CA MET A 278 1.45 -5.15 4.02
C MET A 278 2.43 -6.32 4.10
N GLN A 279 3.10 -6.52 5.24
CA GLN A 279 3.98 -7.68 5.46
C GLN A 279 3.18 -8.99 5.42
N ILE A 280 2.04 -9.04 6.12
CA ILE A 280 1.15 -10.22 6.11
C ILE A 280 0.61 -10.45 4.70
N ALA A 281 0.10 -9.40 4.03
CA ALA A 281 -0.43 -9.50 2.68
C ALA A 281 0.63 -9.98 1.67
N GLN A 282 1.88 -9.51 1.77
CA GLN A 282 2.98 -10.01 0.94
C GLN A 282 3.20 -11.51 1.15
N SER A 283 3.21 -11.99 2.40
CA SER A 283 3.34 -13.43 2.68
C SER A 283 2.17 -14.24 2.14
N LEU A 284 0.93 -13.74 2.28
CA LEU A 284 -0.26 -14.38 1.72
C LEU A 284 -0.21 -14.46 0.19
N TYR A 285 0.27 -13.41 -0.48
CA TYR A 285 0.42 -13.38 -1.94
C TYR A 285 1.56 -14.31 -2.43
N GLU A 286 2.76 -14.22 -1.83
CA GLU A 286 3.93 -14.99 -2.25
C GLU A 286 3.82 -16.48 -1.93
N GLY A 287 3.13 -16.80 -0.84
CA GLY A 287 2.82 -18.15 -0.42
C GLY A 287 3.12 -18.40 1.06
N VAL A 288 2.18 -19.07 1.71
CA VAL A 288 2.32 -19.57 3.09
C VAL A 288 2.31 -21.09 3.09
N GLU A 289 3.05 -21.70 4.02
CA GLU A 289 3.12 -23.15 4.16
C GLU A 289 1.81 -23.69 4.74
N LEU A 290 1.06 -24.44 3.94
CA LEU A 290 -0.13 -25.17 4.36
C LEU A 290 0.18 -26.65 4.48
N LYS A 291 -0.21 -27.28 5.59
CA LYS A 291 0.15 -28.67 5.97
C LYS A 291 0.24 -29.64 4.78
N ALA A 292 -0.90 -30.09 4.25
CA ALA A 292 -0.94 -31.10 3.19
C ALA A 292 -0.65 -30.52 1.79
N GLU A 293 -0.70 -29.20 1.64
CA GLU A 293 -0.64 -28.54 0.34
C GLU A 293 0.72 -27.87 0.05
N GLY A 294 1.63 -27.79 1.02
CA GLY A 294 2.89 -27.06 0.88
C GLY A 294 2.68 -25.54 0.71
N PRO A 295 3.59 -24.81 0.05
CA PRO A 295 3.46 -23.36 -0.13
C PRO A 295 2.33 -23.02 -1.13
N VAL A 296 1.39 -22.16 -0.70
CA VAL A 296 0.23 -21.73 -1.50
C VAL A 296 0.03 -20.21 -1.40
N GLY A 297 -0.10 -19.54 -2.55
CA GLY A 297 -0.53 -18.14 -2.63
C GLY A 297 -2.04 -18.04 -2.39
N LEU A 298 -2.44 -17.28 -1.37
CA LEU A 298 -3.81 -17.21 -0.85
C LEU A 298 -4.60 -15.99 -1.32
N ILE A 299 -3.94 -14.96 -1.82
CA ILE A 299 -4.58 -13.74 -2.29
C ILE A 299 -3.98 -13.27 -3.62
N THR A 300 -4.70 -12.39 -4.30
CA THR A 300 -4.19 -11.61 -5.43
C THR A 300 -3.21 -10.53 -4.97
N TYR A 301 -2.57 -9.86 -5.93
CA TYR A 301 -1.55 -8.85 -5.67
C TYR A 301 -2.06 -7.71 -4.79
N MET A 302 -1.40 -7.50 -3.65
CA MET A 302 -1.85 -6.61 -2.58
C MET A 302 -1.55 -5.12 -2.82
N ARG A 303 -0.81 -4.77 -3.87
CA ARG A 303 -0.53 -3.38 -4.28
C ARG A 303 -1.36 -3.03 -5.51
N THR A 304 -2.61 -2.63 -5.28
CA THR A 304 -3.60 -2.35 -6.31
C THR A 304 -4.51 -1.20 -5.88
N ASP A 305 -4.94 -0.41 -6.86
CA ASP A 305 -5.98 0.62 -6.78
C ASP A 305 -7.27 0.19 -7.52
N SER A 306 -7.30 -1.03 -8.08
CA SER A 306 -8.45 -1.60 -8.77
C SER A 306 -9.36 -2.38 -7.83
N THR A 307 -10.65 -2.07 -7.85
CA THR A 307 -11.72 -2.84 -7.19
C THR A 307 -12.35 -3.90 -8.09
N ARG A 308 -11.83 -4.09 -9.31
CA ARG A 308 -12.32 -5.06 -10.31
C ARG A 308 -11.82 -6.46 -10.04
#